data_AF-A0A2A9FGB3-F1
#
_entry.id   AF-A0A2A9FGB3-F1
#
_cell.length_a   1.000
_cell.length_b   1.000
_cell.length_c   1.000
_cell.angle_alpha   90.00
_cell.angle_beta   90.00
_cell.angle_gamma   90.00
#
_symmetry.space_group_name_H-M   'P 1'
#
loop_
_entity.id
_entity.type
_entity.pdbx_description
1 polymer ?
#
loop_
_entity_poly.entity_id
_entity_poly.type
_entity_poly.pdbx_seq_one_letter_code
_entity_poly.pdbx_strand_id
1 'polypeptide(L)'
;MSTDDARSMLVVAKRARDKYDSMRRKARLTLRMNPPTDDPGSSGYNNLMVGGDHNGGTLAGGRDQVELVYNYSNELVLRLEKALGITESSDNQAATDVRNVAPGGDKGFA
;
A
#
# COMPACT_ATOMS: atom_id res chain seq x y z
N MET A 1 13.35 -7.08 -23.98
CA MET A 1 12.09 -7.00 -23.22
C MET A 1 11.08 -6.33 -24.11
N SER A 2 9.92 -6.94 -24.35
CA SER A 2 8.88 -6.33 -25.17
C SER A 2 8.05 -5.32 -24.35
N THR A 3 7.33 -4.44 -25.03
CA THR A 3 6.39 -3.51 -24.39
C THR A 3 5.31 -4.26 -23.60
N ASP A 4 4.87 -5.41 -24.10
CA ASP A 4 3.84 -6.24 -23.45
C ASP A 4 4.38 -6.93 -22.19
N ASP A 5 5.64 -7.36 -22.22
CA ASP A 5 6.32 -7.88 -21.01
C ASP A 5 6.41 -6.78 -19.95
N ALA A 6 6.80 -5.56 -20.33
CA ALA A 6 6.91 -4.43 -19.42
C ALA A 6 5.56 -4.03 -18.82
N ARG A 7 4.47 -4.05 -19.61
CA ARG A 7 3.11 -3.83 -19.11
C ARG A 7 2.67 -4.91 -18.14
N SER A 8 2.99 -6.18 -18.44
CA SER A 8 2.70 -7.31 -17.55
C SER A 8 3.46 -7.18 -16.22
N MET A 9 4.75 -6.83 -16.27
CA MET A 9 5.56 -6.55 -15.09
C MET A 9 5.00 -5.39 -14.27
N LEU A 10 4.51 -4.32 -14.92
CA LEU A 10 3.90 -3.19 -14.25
C LEU A 10 2.65 -3.60 -13.46
N VAL A 11 1.78 -4.45 -14.03
CA VAL A 11 0.60 -4.96 -13.33
C VAL A 11 1.00 -5.75 -12.08
N VAL A 12 2.01 -6.61 -12.18
CA VAL A 12 2.52 -7.37 -11.02
C VAL A 12 3.12 -6.43 -9.97
N ALA A 13 3.92 -5.45 -10.38
CA ALA A 13 4.55 -4.48 -9.49
C ALA A 13 3.50 -3.63 -8.74
N LYS A 14 2.44 -3.17 -9.42
CA LYS A 14 1.32 -2.44 -8.78
C LYS A 14 0.63 -3.29 -7.72
N ARG A 15 0.31 -4.56 -8.04
CA ARG A 15 -0.28 -5.50 -7.06
C ARG A 15 0.62 -5.73 -5.84
N ALA A 16 1.93 -5.86 -6.06
CA ALA A 16 2.89 -6.00 -4.97
C ALA A 16 2.95 -4.74 -4.09
N ARG A 17 3.05 -3.55 -4.70
CA ARG A 17 3.00 -2.26 -3.98
C ARG A 17 1.76 -2.16 -3.12
N ASP A 18 0.57 -2.44 -3.67
CA ASP A 18 -0.70 -2.34 -2.94
C ASP A 18 -0.78 -3.32 -1.77
N LYS A 19 -0.27 -4.54 -1.95
CA LYS A 19 -0.15 -5.53 -0.87
C LYS A 19 0.77 -5.02 0.24
N TYR A 20 1.95 -4.50 -0.10
CA TYR A 20 2.89 -3.99 0.90
C TYR A 20 2.41 -2.72 1.59
N ASP A 21 1.66 -1.87 0.89
CA ASP A 21 1.01 -0.70 1.49
C ASP A 21 -0.03 -1.12 2.55
N SER A 22 -0.82 -2.15 2.25
CA SER A 22 -1.75 -2.74 3.23
C SER A 22 -1.01 -3.32 4.43
N MET A 23 0.09 -4.05 4.21
CA MET A 23 0.93 -4.58 5.29
C MET A 23 1.56 -3.46 6.12
N ARG A 24 2.02 -2.38 5.49
CA ARG A 24 2.64 -1.21 6.12
C ARG A 24 1.67 -0.54 7.10
N ARG A 25 0.41 -0.36 6.67
CA ARG A 25 -0.66 0.13 7.56
C ARG A 25 -0.89 -0.80 8.75
N LYS A 26 -0.97 -2.11 8.51
CA LYS A 26 -1.17 -3.10 9.59
C LYS A 26 0.00 -3.11 10.57
N ALA A 27 1.24 -3.10 10.10
CA ALA A 27 2.43 -3.08 10.95
C ALA A 27 2.47 -1.84 11.86
N ARG A 28 2.09 -0.67 11.34
CA ARG A 28 1.97 0.56 12.14
C ARG A 28 0.90 0.45 13.23
N LEU A 29 -0.22 -0.22 12.94
CA LEU A 29 -1.25 -0.47 13.95
C LEU A 29 -0.78 -1.50 14.98
N THR A 30 -0.10 -2.56 14.56
CA THR A 30 0.46 -3.58 15.46
C THR A 30 1.42 -2.97 16.48
N LEU A 31 2.25 -2.00 16.09
CA LEU A 31 3.13 -1.31 17.03
C LEU A 31 2.37 -0.50 18.10
N ARG A 32 1.09 -0.17 17.89
CA ARG A 32 0.25 0.48 18.90
C ARG A 32 -0.36 -0.49 19.91
N MET A 33 0.08 -1.75 19.92
CA MET A 33 -0.35 -2.73 20.91
C MET A 33 0.02 -2.26 22.33
N ASN A 34 -0.92 -2.47 23.25
CA ASN A 34 -0.75 -2.24 24.68
C ASN A 34 -0.81 -3.59 25.41
N PRO A 35 -0.21 -3.70 26.60
CA PRO A 35 -0.35 -4.89 27.41
C PRO A 35 -1.83 -5.11 27.77
N PRO A 36 -2.30 -6.37 27.80
CA PRO A 36 -3.70 -6.69 28.11
C PRO A 36 -4.06 -6.43 29.58
N THR A 37 -3.08 -6.37 30.47
CA THR A 37 -3.24 -6.03 31.89
C THR A 37 -1.92 -5.48 32.44
N ASP A 38 -1.99 -4.78 33.57
CA ASP A 38 -0.83 -4.19 34.26
C ASP A 38 -0.17 -5.22 35.21
N ASP A 39 0.33 -6.31 34.63
CA ASP A 39 1.15 -7.29 35.33
C ASP A 39 2.56 -7.33 34.72
N PRO A 40 3.60 -7.71 35.51
CA PRO A 40 4.98 -7.71 35.03
C PRO A 40 5.20 -8.55 33.76
N GLY A 41 4.48 -9.65 33.60
CA GLY A 41 4.56 -10.52 32.42
C GLY A 41 3.96 -9.86 31.19
N SER A 42 2.74 -9.33 31.28
CA SER A 42 2.08 -8.62 30.18
C SER A 42 2.86 -7.39 29.72
N SER A 43 3.27 -6.55 30.67
CA SER A 43 4.04 -5.33 30.40
C SER A 43 5.43 -5.66 29.86
N GLY A 44 6.10 -6.67 30.42
CA GLY A 44 7.40 -7.14 29.94
C GLY A 44 7.34 -7.68 28.51
N TYR A 45 6.35 -8.54 28.21
CA TYR A 45 6.13 -9.07 26.86
C TYR A 45 5.83 -7.94 25.86
N ASN A 46 4.93 -7.01 26.21
CA ASN A 46 4.61 -5.87 25.35
C ASN A 46 5.85 -5.03 25.05
N ASN A 47 6.68 -4.73 26.06
CA ASN A 47 7.92 -3.99 25.89
C ASN A 47 8.91 -4.70 24.96
N LEU A 48 9.03 -6.03 25.03
CA LEU A 48 9.86 -6.79 24.08
C LEU A 48 9.33 -6.70 22.64
N MET A 49 8.00 -6.74 22.47
CA MET A 49 7.36 -6.77 21.16
C MET A 49 7.35 -5.40 20.45
N VAL A 50 6.96 -4.33 21.14
CA VAL A 50 6.81 -3.00 20.52
C VAL A 50 7.82 -1.96 21.03
N GLY A 51 8.49 -2.20 22.15
CA GLY A 51 9.37 -1.23 22.81
C GLY A 51 8.60 -0.21 23.64
N GLY A 52 9.27 0.42 24.61
CA GLY A 52 8.64 1.39 25.51
C GLY A 52 8.11 2.64 24.80
N ASP A 53 8.63 2.97 23.63
CA ASP A 53 8.20 4.07 22.75
C ASP A 53 7.37 3.59 21.55
N HIS A 54 7.02 2.30 21.51
CA HIS A 54 6.30 1.66 20.42
C HIS A 54 7.05 1.71 19.08
N ASN A 55 8.38 1.88 19.10
CA ASN A 55 9.21 1.97 17.90
C ASN A 55 10.50 1.14 17.94
N GLY A 56 10.79 0.43 19.03
CA GLY A 56 12.07 -0.26 19.23
C GLY A 56 12.03 -1.78 19.46
N GLY A 57 10.84 -2.39 19.60
CA GLY A 57 10.72 -3.83 19.88
C GLY A 57 10.89 -4.75 18.66
N THR A 58 10.77 -6.07 18.85
CA THR A 58 10.90 -7.06 17.77
C THR A 58 10.00 -6.79 16.56
N LEU A 59 8.78 -6.31 16.80
CA LEU A 59 7.81 -6.00 15.74
C LEU A 59 8.19 -4.72 14.97
N ALA A 60 9.03 -3.84 15.52
CA ALA A 60 9.51 -2.66 14.83
C ALA A 60 10.43 -3.04 13.66
N GLY A 61 11.30 -4.05 13.86
CA GLY A 61 12.11 -4.60 12.75
C GLY A 61 11.25 -5.19 11.63
N GLY A 62 10.13 -5.83 11.98
CA GLY A 62 9.13 -6.30 11.01
C GLY A 62 8.48 -5.15 10.24
N ARG A 63 8.09 -4.06 10.91
CA ARG A 63 7.59 -2.84 10.26
C ARG A 63 8.62 -2.28 9.28
N ASP A 64 9.86 -2.14 9.71
CA ASP A 64 10.92 -1.53 8.89
C ASP A 64 11.15 -2.33 7.61
N GLN A 65 11.08 -3.66 7.70
CA GLN A 65 11.21 -4.48 6.51
C GLN A 65 10.01 -4.35 5.57
N VAL A 66 8.79 -4.21 6.10
CA VAL A 66 7.61 -3.92 5.28
C VAL A 66 7.71 -2.55 4.60
N GLU A 67 8.24 -1.54 5.29
CA GLU A 67 8.49 -0.21 4.72
C GLU A 67 9.50 -0.28 3.57
N LEU A 68 10.59 -1.04 3.73
CA LEU A 68 11.60 -1.24 2.69
C LEU A 68 11.02 -1.89 1.43
N VAL A 69 10.26 -2.97 1.56
CA VAL A 69 9.68 -3.66 0.40
C VAL A 69 8.56 -2.85 -0.27
N TYR A 70 7.83 -2.04 0.50
CA TYR A 70 6.88 -1.07 -0.05
C TYR A 70 7.61 -0.03 -0.89
N ASN A 71 8.66 0.59 -0.35
CA ASN A 71 9.44 1.62 -1.04
C ASN A 71 10.07 1.07 -2.33
N TYR A 72 10.64 -0.12 -2.28
CA TYR A 72 11.19 -0.81 -3.45
C TYR A 72 10.11 -1.07 -4.51
N SER A 73 8.95 -1.60 -4.10
CA SER A 73 7.86 -1.90 -5.04
C SER A 73 7.28 -0.63 -5.66
N ASN A 74 7.19 0.45 -4.88
CA ASN A 74 6.75 1.75 -5.37
C ASN A 74 7.74 2.32 -6.39
N GLU A 75 9.05 2.25 -6.10
CA GLU A 75 10.08 2.66 -7.03
C GLU A 75 10.05 1.84 -8.33
N LEU A 76 9.85 0.52 -8.25
CA LEU A 76 9.71 -0.34 -9.41
C LEU A 76 8.52 0.07 -10.29
N VAL A 77 7.37 0.37 -9.68
CA VAL A 77 6.19 0.89 -10.40
C VAL A 77 6.55 2.18 -11.14
N LEU A 78 7.14 3.17 -10.45
CA LEU A 78 7.50 4.46 -11.04
C LEU A 78 8.49 4.32 -12.22
N ARG A 79 9.48 3.42 -12.09
CA ARG A 79 10.46 3.15 -13.15
C ARG A 79 9.82 2.49 -14.36
N LEU A 80 8.90 1.53 -14.15
CA LEU A 80 8.18 0.86 -15.24
C LEU A 80 7.20 1.80 -15.93
N GLU A 81 6.48 2.63 -15.18
CA GLU A 81 5.60 3.66 -15.71
C GLU A 81 6.38 4.65 -16.59
N LYS A 82 7.52 5.17 -16.07
CA LYS A 82 8.40 6.04 -16.83
C LYS A 82 8.93 5.37 -18.11
N ALA A 83 9.37 4.12 -18.04
CA ALA A 83 9.89 3.39 -19.20
C ALA A 83 8.82 3.12 -20.27
N LEU A 84 7.56 2.95 -19.85
CA LEU A 84 6.41 2.78 -20.74
C LEU A 84 5.84 4.11 -21.26
N GLY A 85 6.40 5.25 -20.85
CA GLY A 85 5.85 6.57 -21.16
C GLY A 85 4.51 6.85 -20.49
N ILE A 86 4.17 6.10 -19.44
CA ILE A 86 2.97 6.28 -18.63
C ILE A 86 3.32 7.28 -17.52
N THR A 87 3.23 8.58 -17.80
CA THR A 87 3.42 9.63 -16.79
C THR A 87 2.06 10.15 -16.34
N GLU A 88 1.55 9.69 -15.19
CA GLU A 88 0.45 10.22 -14.34
C GLU A 88 -0.81 10.90 -14.95
N SER A 89 -1.05 10.87 -16.27
CA SER A 89 -2.19 11.53 -16.91
C SER A 89 -3.36 10.59 -17.24
N SER A 90 -3.22 9.27 -17.08
CA SER A 90 -4.24 8.34 -17.59
C SER A 90 -5.26 7.85 -16.55
N ASP A 91 -4.87 7.62 -15.30
CA ASP A 91 -5.76 6.92 -14.35
C ASP A 91 -6.74 7.85 -13.62
N ASN A 92 -6.34 9.09 -13.31
CA ASN A 92 -7.27 10.10 -12.79
C ASN A 92 -8.26 10.60 -13.86
N GLN A 93 -7.85 10.68 -15.13
CA GLN A 93 -8.74 11.11 -16.21
C GLN A 93 -9.78 10.03 -16.53
N ALA A 94 -9.39 8.75 -16.58
CA ALA A 94 -10.34 7.65 -16.83
C ALA A 94 -11.37 7.47 -15.70
N ALA A 95 -10.98 7.62 -14.43
CA ALA A 95 -11.91 7.56 -13.31
C ALA A 95 -12.88 8.77 -13.28
N THR A 96 -12.45 9.93 -13.77
CA THR A 96 -13.27 11.14 -13.89
C THR A 96 -14.20 11.06 -15.11
N ASP A 97 -13.71 10.52 -16.23
CA ASP A 97 -14.50 10.32 -17.44
C ASP A 97 -15.56 9.23 -17.25
N VAL A 98 -15.26 8.13 -16.55
CA VAL A 98 -16.28 7.11 -16.20
C VAL A 98 -17.35 7.68 -15.27
N ARG A 99 -17.01 8.63 -14.38
CA ARG A 99 -18.00 9.33 -13.56
C ARG A 99 -18.83 10.34 -14.34
N ASN A 100 -18.30 10.92 -15.42
CA ASN A 100 -19.00 11.88 -16.27
C ASN A 100 -19.80 11.23 -17.42
N VAL A 101 -19.52 9.97 -17.75
CA VAL A 101 -20.15 9.24 -18.87
C VAL A 101 -21.31 8.35 -18.42
N ALA A 102 -21.79 8.42 -17.17
CA ALA A 102 -23.09 7.85 -16.82
C ALA A 102 -24.21 8.71 -17.46
N PRO A 103 -24.86 8.27 -18.56
CA PRO A 103 -25.91 9.04 -19.19
C PRO A 103 -27.22 8.59 -18.55
N GLY A 104 -27.81 9.44 -17.73
CA GLY A 104 -29.25 9.38 -17.46
C GLY A 104 -30.00 9.69 -18.74
N GLY A 105 -30.09 8.72 -19.64
CA GLY A 105 -30.94 8.76 -20.81
C GLY A 105 -32.23 8.01 -20.51
N ASP A 106 -33.33 8.75 -20.35
CA ASP A 106 -34.54 8.40 -21.09
C ASP A 106 -35.41 9.64 -21.32
N LYS A 107 -35.61 9.94 -22.60
CA LYS A 107 -36.51 10.97 -23.12
C LYS A 107 -37.93 10.40 -23.13
N GLY A 108 -38.85 11.05 -22.43
CA GLY A 108 -40.29 10.86 -22.66
C GLY A 108 -40.76 11.72 -23.84
N PHE A 109 -41.23 11.09 -24.91
CA PHE A 109 -42.17 11.66 -25.87
C PHE A 109 -43.49 10.92 -25.72
N ALA A 110 -44.52 11.60 -25.18
CA ALA A 110 -45.96 11.36 -25.38
C ALA A 110 -46.73 12.53 -24.76
#